data_AF-A0A8X6MGJ2-F1
#
_entry.id   AF-A0A8X6MGJ2-F1
#
_cell.length_a   1.000
_cell.length_b   1.000
_cell.length_c   1.000
_cell.angle_alpha   90.00
_cell.angle_beta   90.00
_cell.angle_gamma   90.00
#
_symmetry.space_group_name_H-M   'P 1'
#
loop_
_entity.id
_entity.type
_entity.pdbx_description
1 polymer ?
#
loop_
_entity_poly.entity_id
_entity_poly.type
_entity_poly.pdbx_seq_one_letter_code
_entity_poly.pdbx_strand_id
1 'polypeptide(L)'
;MDSAFRIVEKCRRPNKKFNSEEAIFQVIVDPDRWLMSNGAPTIGQTTDAIRTLFETLLRRVTSSLEPTDLMRVIIFSDHLDRPISTHLMLVSEMRIEKIMACAVKVLQSKSEVRLDEGFNVEIITIRRPVGSGKTNRRVIIPSLDRLRKKSIRCVPDDDLNICCAKAILLAIAEVEKDADLKSLRRKDCDLLKRRAIALHQKTGVPQGPCGFEETALFEQNLKIQVVVISTTASNQV
;
A
#
# COMPACT_ATOMS: atom_id res chain seq x y z
N MET A 1 7.41 31.01 10.06
CA MET A 1 7.83 30.36 8.80
C MET A 1 6.61 29.65 8.26
N ASP A 2 5.91 30.31 7.36
CA ASP A 2 4.63 29.86 6.82
C ASP A 2 4.87 28.86 5.70
N SER A 3 4.57 27.59 5.97
CA SER A 3 4.70 26.50 4.98
C SER A 3 3.73 26.71 3.82
N ALA A 4 4.19 26.49 2.59
CA ALA A 4 3.34 26.51 1.39
C ALA A 4 2.35 25.32 1.32
N PHE A 5 2.43 24.41 2.30
CA PHE A 5 1.52 23.28 2.46
C PHE A 5 0.67 23.44 3.71
N ARG A 6 -0.65 23.30 3.55
CA ARG A 6 -1.59 23.14 4.65
C ARG A 6 -1.92 21.66 4.84
N ILE A 7 -1.65 21.16 6.05
CA ILE A 7 -1.90 19.77 6.43
C ILE A 7 -3.17 19.70 7.26
N VAL A 8 -4.18 18.96 6.78
CA VAL A 8 -5.45 18.73 7.48
C VAL A 8 -5.62 17.24 7.76
N GLU A 9 -5.75 16.85 9.03
CA GLU A 9 -6.12 15.46 9.38
C GLU A 9 -7.60 15.23 9.02
N LYS A 10 -7.87 14.27 8.15
CA LYS A 10 -9.22 13.92 7.70
C LYS A 10 -9.88 12.89 8.61
N CYS A 11 -9.13 11.85 8.94
CA CYS A 11 -9.61 10.82 9.85
C CYS A 11 -8.46 10.04 10.47
N ARG A 12 -8.74 9.50 11.65
CA ARG A 12 -7.91 8.53 12.35
C ARG A 12 -8.77 7.35 12.76
N ARG A 13 -8.34 6.13 12.41
CA ARG A 13 -9.14 4.91 12.59
C ARG A 13 -8.30 3.83 13.25
N PRO A 14 -8.74 3.29 14.40
CA PRO A 14 -8.10 2.12 14.99
C PRO A 14 -8.59 0.84 14.30
N ASN A 15 -7.67 -0.08 14.05
CA ASN A 15 -7.95 -1.42 13.56
C ASN A 15 -7.50 -2.44 14.61
N LYS A 16 -8.48 -2.90 15.40
CA LYS A 16 -8.26 -3.85 16.50
C LYS A 16 -7.71 -5.20 16.03
N LYS A 17 -8.04 -5.66 14.82
CA LYS A 17 -7.59 -6.96 14.26
C LYS A 17 -6.07 -6.99 14.12
N PHE A 18 -5.46 -5.86 13.75
CA PHE A 18 -4.03 -5.77 13.49
C PHE A 18 -3.26 -4.94 14.52
N ASN A 19 -3.91 -4.49 15.60
CA ASN A 19 -3.34 -3.55 16.56
C ASN A 19 -2.71 -2.32 15.87
N SER A 20 -3.41 -1.83 14.85
CA SER A 20 -2.92 -0.75 13.99
C SER A 20 -3.82 0.47 14.07
N GLU A 21 -3.27 1.62 13.70
CA GLU A 21 -3.96 2.88 13.54
C GLU A 21 -3.64 3.46 12.17
N GLU A 22 -4.69 3.86 11.46
CA GLU A 22 -4.62 4.47 10.14
C GLU A 22 -4.98 5.96 10.31
N ALA A 23 -4.05 6.85 9.94
CA ALA A 23 -4.27 8.30 9.95
C ALA A 23 -4.15 8.84 8.53
N ILE A 24 -5.19 9.53 8.06
CA ILE A 24 -5.27 10.11 6.72
C ILE A 24 -5.17 11.63 6.83
N PHE A 25 -4.19 12.21 6.14
CA PHE A 25 -3.94 13.63 6.05
C PHE A 25 -4.16 14.12 4.63
N GLN A 26 -4.92 15.18 4.45
CA GLN A 26 -4.98 15.91 3.19
C GLN A 26 -3.89 16.99 3.21
N VAL A 27 -3.06 16.99 2.18
CA VAL A 27 -2.07 18.03 1.91
C VAL A 27 -2.66 18.94 0.82
N ILE A 28 -2.93 20.18 1.21
CA ILE A 28 -3.43 21.22 0.33
C ILE A 28 -2.25 22.12 -0.01
N VAL A 29 -1.97 22.28 -1.30
CA VAL A 29 -0.98 23.25 -1.78
C VAL A 29 -1.67 24.60 -1.83
N ASP A 30 -1.06 25.61 -1.20
CA ASP A 30 -1.53 26.99 -1.32
C ASP A 30 -0.80 27.62 -2.52
N PRO A 31 -1.46 27.78 -3.69
CA PRO A 31 -0.80 28.21 -4.92
C PRO A 31 -0.25 29.63 -4.81
N ASP A 32 -0.96 30.49 -4.08
CA ASP A 32 -0.54 31.87 -3.86
C ASP A 32 0.74 31.89 -3.03
N ARG A 33 0.81 31.10 -1.95
CA ARG A 33 2.06 30.97 -1.16
C ARG A 33 3.18 30.27 -1.92
N TRP A 34 2.84 29.36 -2.84
CA TRP A 34 3.79 28.65 -3.69
C TRP A 34 4.41 29.57 -4.76
N LEU A 35 3.64 30.53 -5.31
CA LEU A 35 4.05 31.47 -6.35
C LEU A 35 4.66 32.78 -5.81
N MET A 36 4.42 33.13 -4.55
CA MET A 36 4.90 34.37 -3.91
C MET A 36 6.41 34.37 -3.59
N SER A 37 7.16 33.36 -4.04
CA SER A 37 8.62 33.24 -3.91
C SER A 37 9.32 33.52 -5.26
N ASN A 38 9.25 34.75 -5.78
CA ASN A 38 10.09 35.27 -6.89
C ASN A 38 10.23 34.37 -8.16
N GLY A 39 9.11 33.95 -8.74
CA GLY A 39 9.09 33.18 -10.00
C GLY A 39 8.72 31.71 -9.80
N ALA A 40 8.77 30.91 -10.88
CA ALA A 40 8.54 29.47 -10.78
C ALA A 40 9.56 28.86 -9.79
N PRO A 41 9.12 28.17 -8.72
CA PRO A 41 10.02 27.67 -7.70
C PRO A 41 11.02 26.70 -8.32
N THR A 42 12.28 26.84 -7.91
CA THR A 42 13.32 25.92 -8.35
C THR A 42 13.04 24.50 -7.84
N ILE A 43 13.60 23.50 -8.53
CA ILE A 43 13.51 22.09 -8.11
C ILE A 43 14.04 21.90 -6.68
N GLY A 44 15.09 22.64 -6.30
CA GLY A 44 15.66 22.62 -4.95
C GLY A 44 14.66 23.09 -3.89
N GLN A 45 14.06 24.26 -4.07
CA GLN A 45 13.06 24.82 -3.15
C GLN A 45 11.82 23.91 -3.02
N THR A 46 11.39 23.33 -4.13
CA THR A 46 10.28 22.36 -4.15
C THR A 46 10.63 21.11 -3.32
N THR A 47 11.84 20.59 -3.47
CA THR A 47 12.31 19.42 -2.74
C THR A 47 12.40 19.68 -1.24
N ASP A 48 12.90 20.84 -0.84
CA ASP A 48 13.02 21.21 0.57
C ASP A 48 11.65 21.39 1.23
N ALA A 49 10.71 22.04 0.54
CA ALA A 49 9.35 22.21 1.04
C ALA A 49 8.65 20.84 1.25
N ILE A 50 8.80 19.91 0.30
CA ILE A 50 8.27 18.55 0.43
C ILE A 50 8.96 17.79 1.58
N ARG A 51 10.27 17.98 1.78
CA ARG A 51 10.99 17.40 2.92
C ARG A 51 10.40 17.88 4.25
N THR A 52 10.22 19.19 4.40
CA THR A 52 9.63 19.81 5.60
C THR A 52 8.19 19.34 5.83
N LEU A 53 7.42 19.14 4.77
CA LEU A 53 6.08 18.54 4.84
C LEU A 53 6.12 17.14 5.47
N PHE A 54 6.95 16.24 4.93
CA PHE A 54 7.04 14.89 5.47
C PHE A 54 7.66 14.85 6.87
N GLU A 55 8.62 15.71 7.18
CA GLU A 55 9.13 15.89 8.56
C GLU A 55 8.01 16.25 9.53
N THR A 56 7.15 17.19 9.14
CA THR A 56 6.03 17.64 9.96
C THR A 56 5.01 16.52 10.16
N LEU A 57 4.66 15.80 9.10
CA LEU A 57 3.75 14.65 9.16
C LEU A 57 4.29 13.52 10.05
N LEU A 58 5.55 13.13 9.82
CA LEU A 58 6.21 12.09 10.61
C LEU A 58 6.24 12.48 12.08
N ARG A 59 6.67 13.70 12.42
CA ARG A 59 6.71 14.18 13.81
C ARG A 59 5.33 14.14 14.50
N ARG A 60 4.26 14.51 13.79
CA ARG A 60 2.89 14.45 14.33
C ARG A 60 2.48 13.02 14.66
N VAL A 61 2.79 12.06 13.80
CA VAL A 61 2.33 10.66 13.96
C VAL A 61 3.25 9.84 14.86
N THR A 62 4.56 10.06 14.82
CA THR A 62 5.52 9.23 15.57
C THR A 62 5.70 9.65 17.02
N SER A 63 5.14 10.79 17.45
CA SER A 63 5.26 11.30 18.83
C SER A 63 4.81 10.32 19.92
N SER A 64 3.88 9.42 19.61
CA SER A 64 3.36 8.41 20.55
C SER A 64 3.77 6.96 20.21
N LEU A 65 4.74 6.78 19.32
CA LEU A 65 5.17 5.46 18.83
C LEU A 65 6.57 5.12 19.34
N GLU A 66 6.79 3.83 19.59
CA GLU A 66 8.10 3.30 19.92
C GLU A 66 8.96 3.12 18.65
N PRO A 67 10.30 3.20 18.74
CA PRO A 67 11.19 2.93 17.61
C PRO A 67 11.00 1.53 17.00
N THR A 68 10.53 0.58 17.82
CA THR A 68 10.20 -0.80 17.45
C THR A 68 8.79 -0.96 16.90
N ASP A 69 7.94 0.06 16.89
CA ASP A 69 6.66 -0.03 16.18
C ASP A 69 6.87 -0.09 14.68
N LEU A 70 5.83 -0.48 13.94
CA LEU A 70 5.87 -0.48 12.49
C LEU A 70 5.10 0.70 11.93
N MET A 71 5.58 1.20 10.80
CA MET A 71 4.85 2.21 10.06
C MET A 71 5.03 2.09 8.56
N ARG A 72 4.06 2.64 7.83
CA ARG A 72 4.02 2.70 6.39
C ARG A 72 3.39 4.03 5.96
N VAL A 73 3.97 4.64 4.94
CA VAL A 73 3.46 5.87 4.35
C VAL A 73 2.95 5.57 2.94
N ILE A 74 1.74 6.02 2.66
CA ILE A 74 1.02 5.86 1.40
C ILE A 74 0.60 7.26 0.95
N ILE A 75 0.92 7.61 -0.29
CA ILE A 75 0.56 8.87 -0.92
C ILE A 75 -0.38 8.52 -2.06
N PHE A 76 -1.57 9.11 -2.07
CA PHE A 76 -2.55 8.92 -3.13
C PHE A 76 -3.08 10.27 -3.60
N SER A 77 -3.35 10.34 -4.89
CA SER A 77 -3.88 11.50 -5.61
C SER A 77 -4.72 10.95 -6.75
N ASP A 78 -5.73 11.70 -7.18
CA ASP A 78 -6.60 11.30 -8.28
C ASP A 78 -5.83 11.19 -9.62
N HIS A 79 -4.63 11.78 -9.68
CA HIS A 79 -3.72 11.73 -10.84
C HIS A 79 -2.73 10.56 -10.81
N LEU A 80 -2.75 9.75 -9.75
CA LEU A 80 -1.89 8.58 -9.61
C LEU A 80 -2.69 7.30 -9.87
N ASP A 81 -2.31 6.55 -10.91
CA ASP A 81 -2.93 5.26 -11.25
C ASP A 81 -2.78 4.25 -10.09
N ARG A 82 -1.73 4.44 -9.29
CA ARG A 82 -1.53 3.72 -8.03
C ARG A 82 -0.97 4.63 -6.95
N PRO A 83 -1.34 4.37 -5.68
CA PRO A 83 -0.71 5.05 -4.57
C PRO A 83 0.80 4.78 -4.55
N ILE A 84 1.57 5.85 -4.30
CA ILE A 84 2.99 5.74 -3.98
C ILE A 84 3.07 5.22 -2.55
N SER A 85 3.76 4.11 -2.33
CA SER A 85 3.80 3.49 -1.03
C SER A 85 5.22 3.11 -0.63
N THR A 86 5.59 3.43 0.61
CA THR A 86 6.71 2.74 1.25
C THR A 86 6.30 1.30 1.56
N HIS A 87 7.28 0.43 1.83
CA HIS A 87 6.97 -0.82 2.53
C HIS A 87 6.73 -0.53 4.02
N LEU A 88 6.10 -1.47 4.70
CA LEU A 88 6.01 -1.48 6.16
C LEU A 88 7.42 -1.68 6.73
N MET A 89 7.84 -0.83 7.66
CA MET A 89 9.18 -0.91 8.27
C MET A 89 9.14 -0.39 9.71
N LEU A 90 10.27 -0.50 10.44
CA LEU A 90 10.37 0.06 11.78
C LEU A 90 10.18 1.59 11.76
N VAL A 91 9.58 2.15 12.80
CA VAL A 91 9.55 3.61 12.99
C VAL A 91 10.96 4.18 13.02
N SER A 92 11.92 3.48 13.67
CA SER A 92 13.34 3.86 13.67
C SER A 92 14.01 3.87 12.29
N GLU A 93 13.46 3.12 11.34
CA GLU A 93 13.99 3.00 9.98
C GLU A 93 13.30 3.93 8.97
N MET A 94 12.17 4.53 9.34
CA MET A 94 11.40 5.41 8.47
C MET A 94 12.07 6.79 8.38
N ARG A 95 12.85 6.98 7.32
CA ARG A 95 13.50 8.25 7.00
C ARG A 95 12.81 8.95 5.83
N ILE A 96 12.91 10.28 5.80
CA ILE A 96 12.28 11.09 4.75
C ILE A 96 12.83 10.70 3.38
N GLU A 97 14.13 10.39 3.28
CA GLU A 97 14.75 9.98 2.02
C GLU A 97 14.12 8.71 1.44
N LYS A 98 13.59 7.80 2.27
CA LYS A 98 12.89 6.61 1.78
C LYS A 98 11.54 6.98 1.16
N ILE A 99 10.80 7.92 1.76
CA ILE A 99 9.53 8.42 1.23
C ILE A 99 9.79 9.15 -0.10
N MET A 100 10.78 10.04 -0.12
CA MET A 100 11.19 10.78 -1.31
C MET A 100 11.64 9.85 -2.43
N ALA A 101 12.43 8.82 -2.14
CA ALA A 101 12.86 7.85 -3.14
C ALA A 101 11.69 7.08 -3.76
N CYS A 102 10.69 6.71 -2.95
CA CYS A 102 9.45 6.10 -3.45
C CYS A 102 8.68 7.05 -4.37
N ALA A 103 8.56 8.33 -3.98
CA ALA A 103 7.89 9.34 -4.80
C ALA A 103 8.61 9.56 -6.13
N VAL A 104 9.91 9.88 -6.10
CA VAL A 104 10.73 10.11 -7.29
C VAL A 104 10.63 8.94 -8.27
N LYS A 105 10.71 7.70 -7.78
CA LYS A 105 10.61 6.51 -8.64
C LYS A 105 9.31 6.44 -9.43
N VAL A 106 8.18 6.80 -8.81
CA VAL A 106 6.88 6.78 -9.49
C VAL A 106 6.73 7.99 -10.40
N LEU A 107 7.14 9.17 -9.96
CA LEU A 107 7.07 10.39 -10.77
C LEU A 107 7.94 10.30 -12.03
N GLN A 108 9.09 9.63 -11.98
CA GLN A 108 9.93 9.37 -13.16
C GLN A 108 9.24 8.55 -14.25
N SER A 109 8.23 7.76 -13.90
CA SER A 109 7.45 6.97 -14.86
C SER A 109 6.24 7.70 -15.44
N LYS A 110 5.96 8.93 -14.99
CA LYS A 110 4.82 9.74 -15.45
C LYS A 110 5.30 10.92 -16.30
N SER A 111 4.57 11.19 -17.38
CA SER A 111 4.86 12.29 -18.31
C SER A 111 4.47 13.66 -17.76
N GLU A 112 3.48 13.73 -16.88
CA GLU A 112 3.00 14.97 -16.23
C GLU A 112 2.66 14.70 -14.76
N VAL A 113 3.05 15.62 -13.87
CA VAL A 113 2.74 15.58 -12.43
C VAL A 113 2.12 16.93 -12.06
N ARG A 114 0.82 16.93 -11.78
CA ARG A 114 0.07 18.11 -11.35
C ARG A 114 0.10 18.19 -9.81
N LEU A 115 0.88 19.13 -9.30
CA LEU A 115 1.05 19.37 -7.85
C LEU A 115 0.06 20.40 -7.30
N ASP A 116 -0.65 21.11 -8.17
CA ASP A 116 -1.62 22.17 -7.87
C ASP A 116 -2.88 21.66 -7.18
N GLU A 117 -3.29 20.42 -7.44
CA GLU A 117 -4.52 19.84 -6.88
C GLU A 117 -4.35 19.18 -5.50
N GLY A 118 -3.12 19.21 -4.95
CA GLY A 118 -2.79 18.57 -3.69
C GLY A 118 -2.83 17.04 -3.72
N PHE A 119 -2.68 16.42 -2.56
CA PHE A 119 -2.68 14.96 -2.42
C PHE A 119 -3.02 14.54 -1.00
N ASN A 120 -3.33 13.25 -0.82
CA ASN A 120 -3.55 12.67 0.48
C ASN A 120 -2.36 11.79 0.88
N VAL A 121 -2.05 11.82 2.17
CA VAL A 121 -1.04 10.97 2.80
C VAL A 121 -1.75 10.14 3.87
N GLU A 122 -1.77 8.83 3.66
CA GLU A 122 -2.17 7.86 4.67
C GLU A 122 -0.93 7.30 5.36
N ILE A 123 -0.94 7.33 6.68
CA ILE A 123 0.10 6.77 7.53
C ILE A 123 -0.53 5.66 8.35
N ILE A 124 -0.08 4.43 8.09
CA ILE A 124 -0.49 3.24 8.83
C ILE A 124 0.59 2.96 9.87
N THR A 125 0.19 2.82 11.13
CA THR A 125 1.08 2.52 12.26
C THR A 125 0.61 1.24 12.94
N ILE A 126 1.53 0.40 13.39
CA ILE A 126 1.21 -0.87 14.07
C ILE A 126 2.03 -0.94 15.35
N ARG A 127 1.34 -0.96 16.49
CA ARG A 127 2.00 -1.03 17.80
C ARG A 127 2.48 -2.45 18.07
N ARG A 128 3.73 -2.58 18.51
CA ARG A 128 4.37 -3.85 18.86
C ARG A 128 4.79 -3.83 20.34
N PRO A 129 3.89 -4.21 21.25
CA PRO A 129 4.21 -4.23 22.67
C PRO A 129 5.39 -5.18 22.95
N VAL A 130 6.39 -4.67 23.66
CA VAL A 130 7.50 -5.45 24.21
C VAL A 130 6.97 -6.37 25.33
N GLY A 131 7.19 -7.68 25.21
CA GLY A 131 6.79 -8.67 26.23
C GLY A 131 5.80 -9.75 25.75
N SER A 132 5.16 -9.57 24.59
CA SER A 132 4.38 -10.65 23.95
C SER A 132 5.32 -11.69 23.34
N GLY A 133 5.57 -12.77 24.08
CA GLY A 133 6.49 -13.85 23.70
C GLY A 133 6.32 -14.36 22.25
N LYS A 134 7.42 -14.82 21.64
CA LYS A 134 7.51 -15.43 20.29
C LYS A 134 6.76 -14.75 19.13
N THR A 135 6.35 -13.48 19.24
CA THR A 135 5.84 -12.70 18.10
C THR A 135 6.96 -11.92 17.40
N ASN A 136 8.10 -12.56 17.14
CA ASN A 136 9.12 -12.02 16.24
C ASN A 136 8.68 -12.24 14.77
N ARG A 137 7.44 -11.82 14.44
CA ARG A 137 6.92 -11.88 13.08
C ARG A 137 7.71 -10.87 12.27
N ARG A 138 8.68 -11.38 11.51
CA ARG A 138 9.49 -10.63 10.57
C ARG A 138 8.57 -9.80 9.66
N VAL A 139 8.90 -8.52 9.51
CA VAL A 139 8.22 -7.65 8.55
C VAL A 139 8.55 -8.15 7.15
N ILE A 140 7.51 -8.42 6.36
CA ILE A 140 7.67 -8.84 4.97
C ILE A 140 7.80 -7.59 4.11
N ILE A 141 8.89 -7.49 3.37
CA ILE A 141 9.18 -6.46 2.38
C ILE A 141 9.01 -7.09 1.00
N PRO A 142 7.87 -6.93 0.31
CA PRO A 142 7.55 -7.72 -0.87
C PRO A 142 8.61 -7.64 -1.98
N SER A 143 9.26 -6.49 -2.16
CA SER A 143 10.32 -6.30 -3.17
C SER A 143 11.58 -7.12 -2.90
N LEU A 144 11.90 -7.41 -1.64
CA LEU A 144 13.09 -8.17 -1.23
C LEU A 144 12.74 -9.63 -0.93
N ASP A 145 11.67 -9.86 -0.17
CA ASP A 145 11.28 -11.19 0.31
C ASP A 145 10.77 -12.09 -0.81
N ARG A 146 10.28 -11.54 -1.91
CA ARG A 146 9.94 -12.32 -3.10
C ARG A 146 11.10 -13.15 -3.62
N LEU A 147 12.33 -12.64 -3.53
CA LEU A 147 13.54 -13.32 -4.01
C LEU A 147 13.93 -14.50 -3.10
N ARG A 148 13.48 -14.47 -1.85
CA ARG A 148 13.75 -15.51 -0.85
C ARG A 148 12.60 -16.51 -0.72
N LYS A 149 11.46 -16.25 -1.37
CA LYS A 149 10.25 -17.05 -1.23
C LYS A 149 10.38 -18.36 -2.00
N LYS A 150 10.63 -19.46 -1.27
CA LYS A 150 10.73 -20.81 -1.84
C LYS A 150 9.38 -21.50 -2.05
N SER A 151 8.37 -21.11 -1.28
CA SER A 151 7.04 -21.74 -1.33
C SER A 151 6.07 -20.86 -2.13
N ILE A 152 5.87 -21.24 -3.39
CA ILE A 152 4.92 -20.63 -4.32
C ILE A 152 3.73 -21.58 -4.47
N ARG A 153 2.52 -21.06 -4.32
CA ARG A 153 1.28 -21.82 -4.57
C ARG A 153 0.78 -21.43 -5.95
N CYS A 154 0.84 -22.38 -6.89
CA CYS A 154 0.27 -22.18 -8.22
C CYS A 154 -1.24 -22.43 -8.16
N VAL A 155 -2.01 -21.43 -8.58
CA VAL A 155 -3.43 -21.61 -8.88
C VAL A 155 -3.53 -22.10 -10.31
N PRO A 156 -4.24 -23.20 -10.58
CA PRO A 156 -4.41 -23.67 -11.95
C PRO A 156 -5.25 -22.68 -12.74
N ASP A 157 -4.88 -22.51 -14.01
CA ASP A 157 -5.69 -21.77 -14.97
C ASP A 157 -7.06 -22.43 -15.15
N ASP A 158 -8.01 -21.63 -15.60
CA ASP A 158 -9.37 -22.07 -15.87
C ASP A 158 -9.94 -21.42 -17.12
N ASP A 159 -10.98 -22.04 -17.63
CA ASP A 159 -11.76 -21.64 -18.80
C ASP A 159 -12.34 -20.20 -18.71
N LEU A 160 -12.59 -19.71 -17.49
CA LEU A 160 -13.16 -18.40 -17.23
C LEU A 160 -12.07 -17.33 -16.97
N ASN A 161 -10.80 -17.71 -16.96
CA ASN A 161 -9.66 -16.86 -16.62
C ASN A 161 -9.76 -16.16 -15.25
N ILE A 162 -10.46 -16.72 -14.27
CA ILE A 162 -10.67 -16.11 -12.94
C ILE A 162 -9.54 -16.42 -11.94
N CYS A 163 -8.33 -16.71 -12.44
CA CYS A 163 -7.19 -17.16 -11.65
C CYS A 163 -6.74 -16.13 -10.60
N CYS A 164 -6.88 -14.82 -10.89
CA CYS A 164 -6.56 -13.75 -9.94
C CYS A 164 -7.46 -13.81 -8.69
N ALA A 165 -8.79 -13.83 -8.88
CA ALA A 165 -9.74 -13.94 -7.80
C ALA A 165 -9.52 -15.22 -6.98
N LYS A 166 -9.25 -16.35 -7.64
CA LYS A 166 -8.89 -17.61 -6.97
C LYS A 166 -7.63 -17.50 -6.12
N ALA A 167 -6.57 -16.86 -6.63
CA ALA A 167 -5.32 -16.67 -5.90
C ALA A 167 -5.51 -15.80 -4.64
N ILE A 168 -6.27 -14.71 -4.76
CA ILE A 168 -6.60 -13.84 -3.63
C ILE A 168 -7.37 -14.61 -2.56
N LEU A 169 -8.45 -15.31 -2.95
CA LEU A 169 -9.29 -16.06 -2.01
C LEU A 169 -8.54 -17.19 -1.33
N LEU A 170 -7.69 -17.91 -2.07
CA LEU A 170 -6.86 -18.97 -1.50
C LEU A 170 -5.86 -18.41 -0.49
N ALA A 171 -5.23 -17.27 -0.78
CA ALA A 171 -4.31 -16.61 0.13
C ALA A 171 -5.01 -16.15 1.43
N ILE A 172 -6.22 -15.57 1.32
CA ILE A 172 -7.02 -15.18 2.49
C ILE A 172 -7.38 -16.42 3.33
N ALA A 173 -7.88 -17.48 2.69
CA ALA A 173 -8.23 -18.72 3.38
C ALA A 173 -7.04 -19.34 4.13
N GLU A 174 -5.82 -19.24 3.58
CA GLU A 174 -4.59 -19.67 4.27
C GLU A 174 -4.28 -18.82 5.51
N VAL A 175 -4.40 -17.49 5.41
CA VAL A 175 -4.11 -16.55 6.51
C VAL A 175 -5.15 -16.69 7.63
N GLU A 176 -6.43 -16.81 7.28
CA GLU A 176 -7.53 -16.89 8.23
C GLU A 176 -7.78 -18.30 8.77
N LYS A 177 -7.03 -19.30 8.29
CA LYS A 177 -7.20 -20.71 8.64
C LYS A 177 -8.63 -21.20 8.41
N ASP A 178 -9.18 -20.91 7.24
CA ASP A 178 -10.52 -21.32 6.83
C ASP A 178 -10.69 -22.85 7.01
N ALA A 179 -11.80 -23.27 7.59
CA ALA A 179 -12.14 -24.68 7.77
C ALA A 179 -12.16 -25.43 6.42
N ASP A 180 -12.57 -24.75 5.35
CA ASP A 180 -12.66 -25.30 4.01
C ASP A 180 -11.33 -25.27 3.25
N LEU A 181 -10.22 -24.83 3.85
CA LEU A 181 -8.93 -24.66 3.15
C LEU A 181 -8.47 -25.93 2.43
N LYS A 182 -8.74 -27.11 3.00
CA LYS A 182 -8.43 -28.40 2.33
C LYS A 182 -9.24 -28.56 1.05
N SER A 183 -10.52 -28.21 1.08
CA SER A 183 -11.43 -28.27 -0.06
C SER A 183 -11.08 -27.21 -1.11
N LEU A 184 -10.69 -26.00 -0.70
CA LEU A 184 -10.26 -24.94 -1.61
C LEU A 184 -8.96 -25.28 -2.38
N ARG A 185 -8.12 -26.15 -1.82
CA ARG A 185 -6.87 -26.63 -2.45
C ARG A 185 -7.07 -27.79 -3.42
N ARG A 186 -8.21 -28.46 -3.34
CA ARG A 186 -8.51 -29.65 -4.13
C ARG A 186 -8.87 -29.24 -5.56
N LYS A 187 -8.16 -29.81 -6.54
CA LYS A 187 -8.39 -29.54 -7.97
C LYS A 187 -9.75 -30.03 -8.45
N ASP A 188 -10.28 -31.07 -7.80
CA ASP A 188 -11.55 -31.71 -8.09
C ASP A 188 -12.74 -31.05 -7.35
N CYS A 189 -12.50 -29.94 -6.64
CA CYS A 189 -13.53 -29.22 -5.90
C CYS A 189 -13.77 -27.84 -6.51
N ASP A 190 -14.98 -27.63 -7.03
CA ASP A 190 -15.40 -26.34 -7.61
C ASP A 190 -15.67 -25.26 -6.56
N LEU A 191 -15.41 -25.50 -5.27
CA LEU A 191 -15.66 -24.51 -4.21
C LEU A 191 -14.86 -23.23 -4.45
N LEU A 192 -13.58 -23.33 -4.81
CA LEU A 192 -12.76 -22.15 -5.09
C LEU A 192 -13.26 -21.41 -6.33
N LYS A 193 -13.66 -22.13 -7.40
CA LYS A 193 -14.25 -21.56 -8.62
C LYS A 193 -15.54 -20.81 -8.29
N ARG A 194 -16.45 -21.42 -7.52
CA ARG A 194 -17.72 -20.79 -7.09
C ARG A 194 -17.49 -19.53 -6.25
N ARG A 195 -16.58 -19.57 -5.28
CA ARG A 195 -16.26 -18.39 -4.46
C ARG A 195 -15.63 -17.27 -5.31
N ALA A 196 -14.79 -17.61 -6.29
CA ALA A 196 -14.23 -16.63 -7.22
C ALA A 196 -15.31 -15.98 -8.10
N ILE A 197 -16.22 -16.76 -8.69
CA ILE A 197 -17.36 -16.23 -9.46
C ILE A 197 -18.22 -15.29 -8.60
N ALA A 198 -18.51 -15.69 -7.35
CA ALA A 198 -19.26 -14.84 -6.43
C ALA A 198 -18.53 -13.52 -6.11
N LEU A 199 -17.19 -13.55 -6.03
CA LEU A 199 -16.40 -12.34 -5.85
C LEU A 199 -16.52 -11.40 -7.06
N HIS A 200 -16.38 -11.91 -8.28
CA HIS A 200 -16.57 -11.14 -9.52
C HIS A 200 -17.96 -10.50 -9.58
N GLN A 201 -19.02 -11.27 -9.27
CA GLN A 201 -20.39 -10.76 -9.23
C GLN A 201 -20.56 -9.66 -8.18
N LYS A 202 -19.97 -9.84 -6.99
CA LYS A 202 -20.07 -8.88 -5.89
C LYS A 202 -19.32 -7.57 -6.16
N THR A 203 -18.22 -7.62 -6.90
CA THR A 203 -17.43 -6.43 -7.26
C THR A 203 -17.82 -5.81 -8.59
N GLY A 204 -18.70 -6.46 -9.37
CA GLY A 204 -19.05 -6.03 -10.72
C GLY A 204 -17.92 -6.21 -11.74
N VAL A 205 -16.84 -6.93 -11.38
CA VAL A 205 -15.71 -7.20 -12.27
C VAL A 205 -16.11 -8.31 -13.26
N PRO A 206 -16.06 -8.09 -14.58
CA PRO A 206 -16.33 -9.13 -15.57
C PRO A 206 -15.44 -10.36 -15.36
N GLN A 207 -15.97 -11.55 -15.65
CA GLN A 207 -15.15 -12.76 -15.64
C GLN A 207 -14.18 -12.71 -16.81
N GLY A 208 -12.89 -12.91 -16.55
CA GLY A 208 -11.85 -12.78 -17.56
C GLY A 208 -10.48 -12.47 -16.97
N PRO A 209 -9.49 -12.20 -17.84
CA PRO A 209 -8.16 -11.78 -17.42
C PRO A 209 -8.22 -10.56 -16.50
N CYS A 210 -7.42 -10.61 -15.43
CA CYS A 210 -7.37 -9.56 -14.43
C CYS A 210 -6.10 -8.73 -14.60
N GLY A 211 -6.26 -7.44 -14.80
CA GLY A 211 -5.21 -6.44 -14.70
C GLY A 211 -5.26 -5.73 -13.36
N PHE A 212 -4.73 -4.51 -13.36
CA PHE A 212 -4.61 -3.70 -12.15
C PHE A 212 -5.92 -3.03 -11.74
N GLU A 213 -6.77 -2.69 -12.71
CA GLU A 213 -8.07 -2.06 -12.46
C GLU A 213 -9.01 -3.03 -11.72
N GLU A 214 -9.09 -4.27 -12.21
CA GLU A 214 -9.88 -5.32 -11.58
C GLU A 214 -9.34 -5.68 -10.18
N THR A 215 -8.01 -5.69 -10.02
CA THR A 215 -7.37 -5.95 -8.73
C THR A 215 -7.76 -4.90 -7.68
N ALA A 216 -7.80 -3.61 -8.06
CA ALA A 216 -8.17 -2.52 -7.17
C ALA A 216 -9.61 -2.67 -6.63
N LEU A 217 -10.54 -3.14 -7.47
CA LEU A 217 -11.93 -3.41 -7.08
C LEU A 217 -12.01 -4.58 -6.08
N PHE A 218 -11.19 -5.62 -6.26
CA PHE A 218 -11.10 -6.71 -5.29
C PHE A 218 -10.49 -6.24 -3.96
N GLU A 219 -9.42 -5.44 -4.00
CA GLU A 219 -8.79 -4.85 -2.81
C GLU A 219 -9.79 -4.04 -1.98
N GLN A 220 -10.57 -3.17 -2.64
CA GLN A 220 -11.57 -2.34 -2.00
C GLN A 220 -12.68 -3.18 -1.35
N ASN A 221 -13.16 -4.23 -2.03
CA ASN A 221 -14.22 -5.09 -1.50
C ASN A 221 -13.76 -5.91 -0.29
N LEU A 222 -12.55 -6.46 -0.37
CA LEU A 222 -12.00 -7.38 0.62
C LEU A 222 -11.25 -6.66 1.74
N LYS A 223 -10.99 -5.35 1.60
CA LYS A 223 -10.19 -4.53 2.52
C LYS A 223 -8.80 -5.14 2.73
N ILE A 224 -8.18 -5.54 1.63
CA ILE A 224 -6.83 -6.12 1.59
C ILE A 224 -5.94 -5.28 0.68
N GLN A 225 -4.65 -5.62 0.68
CA GLN A 225 -3.73 -5.16 -0.35
C GLN A 225 -3.11 -6.36 -1.07
N VAL A 226 -3.14 -6.33 -2.39
CA VAL A 226 -2.57 -7.30 -3.31
C VAL A 226 -1.30 -6.72 -3.90
N VAL A 227 -0.19 -7.46 -3.81
CA VAL A 227 1.08 -7.08 -4.43
C VAL A 227 1.31 -7.96 -5.65
N VAL A 228 1.16 -7.38 -6.83
CA VAL A 228 1.44 -8.05 -8.10
C VAL A 228 2.93 -7.97 -8.41
N ILE A 229 3.53 -9.11 -8.72
CA ILE A 229 4.96 -9.25 -8.99
C ILE A 229 5.13 -10.00 -10.31
N SER A 230 5.79 -9.37 -11.29
CA SER A 230 6.22 -10.07 -12.50
C SER A 230 7.38 -11.00 -12.19
N THR A 231 7.29 -12.24 -12.67
CA THR A 231 8.31 -13.28 -12.51
C THR A 231 9.45 -13.18 -13.53
N THR A 232 9.38 -12.28 -14.52
CA THR A 232 10.49 -12.05 -15.46
C THR A 232 11.79 -11.61 -14.77
N ALA A 233 11.71 -11.05 -13.56
CA ALA A 233 12.85 -10.72 -12.70
C ALA A 233 13.13 -11.74 -11.57
N SER A 234 12.33 -12.81 -11.47
CA SER A 234 12.50 -13.88 -10.48
C SER A 234 13.26 -15.10 -11.02
N ASN A 235 13.47 -15.19 -12.34
CA ASN A 235 14.14 -16.30 -13.02
C ASN A 235 15.63 -16.06 -13.31
N GLN A 236 16.24 -15.01 -12.75
CA GLN A 236 17.71 -14.91 -12.69
C GLN A 236 18.17 -15.49 -11.36
N VAL A 237 18.24 -16.82 -11.30
CA VAL A 237 19.08 -17.56 -10.36
C VAL A 237 20.27 -18.07 -11.13
#